data_AF-A0A7K8TZY1-F1
#
_entry.id   AF-A0A7K8TZY1-F1
#
_cell.length_a   1.000
_cell.length_b   1.000
_cell.length_c   1.000
_cell.angle_alpha   90.00
_cell.angle_beta   90.00
_cell.angle_gamma   90.00
#
_symmetry.space_group_name_H-M   'P 1'
#
loop_
_entity.id
_entity.type
_entity.pdbx_description
1 polymer ?
#
loop_
_entity_poly.entity_id
_entity_poly.type
_entity_poly.pdbx_seq_one_letter_code
_entity_poly.pdbx_strand_id
1 'polypeptide(L)'
;LLASNTTLEILDLSWNHLRRKGTVALGTGLRGNGALKILNLSWNGIGNEGALALGEALKINNMLVHLDISNNQINNEGAKKLCRGLQVNGKLKILKMANNPLTVEGATALVTSVRKNPKSMMEEINISNVLVNKTFIKLLDLVCQTHPELDVIYGEVEGCIAKIPKQHPNPMKVLQSYLKEHNLRLWDFFRNIDRDGNMKIPVAAFRRAMIQQSNIPLDRVQIGELVHKLDRNRTGVVDY
;
A
#
# COMPACT_ATOMS: atom_id res chain seq x y z
N LEU A 1 19.03 -9.85 -21.15
CA LEU A 1 18.39 -8.55 -20.83
C LEU A 1 17.24 -8.83 -19.86
N LEU A 2 16.90 -7.93 -18.92
CA LEU A 2 15.80 -8.18 -17.98
C LEU A 2 14.49 -8.52 -18.71
N ALA A 3 14.21 -7.86 -19.84
CA ALA A 3 13.02 -8.11 -20.65
C ALA A 3 12.88 -9.56 -21.17
N SER A 4 13.99 -10.27 -21.40
CA SER A 4 13.98 -11.64 -21.93
C SER A 4 14.02 -12.71 -20.84
N ASN A 5 14.16 -12.31 -19.57
CA ASN A 5 14.19 -13.26 -18.47
C ASN A 5 12.76 -13.66 -18.08
N THR A 6 12.49 -14.97 -18.08
CA THR A 6 11.17 -15.56 -17.84
C THR A 6 11.06 -16.30 -16.51
N THR A 7 12.12 -16.33 -15.70
CA THR A 7 12.18 -17.15 -14.48
C THR A 7 12.43 -16.35 -13.20
N LEU A 8 13.02 -15.16 -13.32
CA LEU A 8 13.36 -14.31 -12.18
C LEU A 8 12.11 -13.60 -11.67
N GLU A 9 11.59 -14.07 -10.54
CA GLU A 9 10.40 -13.48 -9.90
C GLU A 9 10.72 -12.37 -8.89
N ILE A 10 11.92 -12.41 -8.32
CA ILE A 10 12.37 -11.49 -7.27
C ILE A 10 13.71 -10.90 -7.67
N LEU A 11 13.82 -9.57 -7.68
CA LEU A 11 15.04 -8.84 -7.96
C LEU A 11 15.26 -7.77 -6.91
N ASP A 12 16.32 -7.94 -6.12
CA ASP A 12 16.78 -6.94 -5.18
C ASP A 12 18.03 -6.23 -5.74
N LEU A 13 17.90 -4.94 -5.97
CA LEU A 13 18.97 -4.03 -6.37
C LEU A 13 19.08 -2.87 -5.37
N SER A 14 18.62 -3.04 -4.14
CA SER A 14 18.72 -2.01 -3.11
C SER A 14 20.18 -1.65 -2.81
N TRP A 15 20.42 -0.44 -2.30
CA TRP A 15 21.75 0.04 -1.92
C TRP A 15 22.78 -0.01 -3.06
N ASN A 16 22.33 0.34 -4.27
CA ASN A 16 23.19 0.46 -5.45
C ASN A 16 23.27 1.91 -5.92
N HIS A 17 24.09 2.16 -6.94
CA HIS A 17 24.21 3.47 -7.56
C HIS A 17 23.62 3.49 -8.97
N LEU A 18 22.44 2.89 -9.16
CA LEU A 18 21.75 2.87 -10.46
C LEU A 18 21.55 4.30 -11.01
N ARG A 19 21.22 5.23 -10.10
CA ARG A 19 20.88 6.62 -10.42
C ARG A 19 19.82 6.67 -11.52
N ARG A 20 19.71 7.82 -12.17
CA ARG A 20 18.77 8.06 -13.27
C ARG A 20 18.96 7.11 -14.45
N LYS A 21 20.17 7.03 -15.02
CA LYS A 21 20.43 6.27 -16.26
C LYS A 21 20.17 4.77 -16.09
N GLY A 22 20.63 4.18 -14.98
CA GLY A 22 20.37 2.77 -14.66
C GLY A 22 18.87 2.50 -14.51
N THR A 23 18.13 3.39 -13.86
CA THR A 23 16.69 3.21 -13.68
C THR A 23 15.90 3.35 -14.97
N VAL A 24 16.31 4.25 -15.89
CA VAL A 24 15.69 4.34 -17.22
C VAL A 24 15.88 3.04 -18.00
N ALA A 25 17.09 2.48 -18.00
CA ALA A 25 17.37 1.20 -18.65
C ALA A 25 16.57 0.05 -18.00
N LEU A 26 16.47 0.04 -16.68
CA LEU A 26 15.67 -0.93 -15.94
C LEU A 26 14.18 -0.81 -16.28
N GLY A 27 13.64 0.41 -16.35
CA GLY A 27 12.25 0.67 -16.74
C GLY A 27 11.92 0.13 -18.13
N THR A 28 12.84 0.31 -19.09
CA THR A 28 12.71 -0.29 -20.43
C THR A 28 12.70 -1.83 -20.36
N GLY A 29 13.59 -2.42 -19.56
CA GLY A 29 13.61 -3.86 -19.34
C GLY A 29 12.33 -4.40 -18.69
N LEU A 30 11.80 -3.66 -17.71
CA LEU A 30 10.60 -4.04 -16.96
C LEU A 30 9.34 -4.05 -17.83
N ARG A 31 9.23 -3.17 -18.83
CA ARG A 31 8.07 -3.14 -19.76
C ARG A 31 7.81 -4.49 -20.41
N GLY A 32 8.86 -5.20 -20.82
CA GLY A 32 8.76 -6.49 -21.50
C GLY A 32 8.94 -7.70 -20.59
N ASN A 33 9.28 -7.51 -19.31
CA ASN A 33 9.52 -8.63 -18.41
C ASN A 33 8.19 -9.25 -17.96
N GLY A 34 8.01 -10.53 -18.27
CA GLY A 34 6.81 -11.31 -17.99
C GLY A 34 6.85 -12.16 -16.72
N ALA A 35 7.88 -12.06 -15.88
CA ALA A 35 8.10 -12.96 -14.73
C ALA A 35 8.27 -12.25 -13.39
N LEU A 36 8.83 -11.04 -13.39
CA LEU A 36 9.24 -10.32 -12.20
C LEU A 36 8.02 -9.82 -11.43
N LYS A 37 7.87 -10.30 -10.19
CA LYS A 37 6.78 -9.97 -9.27
C LYS A 37 7.23 -8.97 -8.20
N ILE A 38 8.49 -9.05 -7.75
CA ILE A 38 9.04 -8.21 -6.68
C ILE A 38 10.29 -7.52 -7.16
N LEU A 39 10.31 -6.20 -7.05
CA LEU A 39 11.45 -5.36 -7.43
C LEU A 39 11.78 -4.38 -6.30
N ASN A 40 12.97 -4.55 -5.72
CA ASN A 40 13.51 -3.63 -4.72
C ASN A 40 14.59 -2.74 -5.34
N LEU A 41 14.33 -1.44 -5.38
CA LEU A 41 15.22 -0.39 -5.86
C LEU A 41 15.50 0.65 -4.79
N SER A 42 15.27 0.34 -3.51
CA SER A 42 15.52 1.30 -2.45
C SER A 42 16.98 1.77 -2.43
N TRP A 43 17.24 3.00 -2.01
CA TRP A 43 18.61 3.54 -1.88
C TRP A 43 19.41 3.57 -3.18
N ASN A 44 18.83 4.05 -4.28
CA ASN A 44 19.48 4.10 -5.61
C ASN A 44 19.63 5.49 -6.22
N GLY A 45 19.09 6.54 -5.58
CA GLY A 45 19.12 7.91 -6.10
C GLY A 45 18.42 8.05 -7.47
N ILE A 46 17.28 7.37 -7.64
CA ILE A 46 16.51 7.29 -8.89
C ILE A 46 16.08 8.67 -9.40
N GLY A 47 15.60 9.54 -8.50
CA GLY A 47 15.08 10.87 -8.81
C GLY A 47 13.78 10.85 -9.64
N ASN A 48 13.28 12.04 -9.98
CA ASN A 48 12.00 12.21 -10.67
C ASN A 48 11.95 11.60 -12.08
N GLU A 49 13.09 11.54 -12.77
CA GLU A 49 13.16 10.97 -14.13
C GLU A 49 13.13 9.45 -14.11
N GLY A 50 13.77 8.80 -13.13
CA GLY A 50 13.60 7.36 -12.99
C GLY A 50 12.19 6.99 -12.49
N ALA A 51 11.55 7.83 -11.66
CA ALA A 51 10.14 7.67 -11.32
C ALA A 51 9.22 7.76 -12.55
N LEU A 52 9.53 8.64 -13.51
CA LEU A 52 8.86 8.69 -14.81
C LEU A 52 9.04 7.39 -15.59
N ALA A 53 10.28 6.90 -15.70
CA ALA A 53 10.57 5.66 -16.43
C ALA A 53 9.83 4.46 -15.83
N LEU A 54 9.79 4.35 -14.50
CA LEU A 54 9.02 3.33 -13.78
C LEU A 54 7.52 3.51 -14.00
N GLY A 55 7.01 4.75 -13.94
CA GLY A 55 5.59 5.05 -14.22
C GLY A 55 5.18 4.62 -15.63
N GLU A 56 6.01 4.91 -16.64
CA GLU A 56 5.75 4.46 -18.00
C GLU A 56 5.90 2.94 -18.16
N ALA A 57 6.80 2.30 -17.39
CA ALA A 57 6.92 0.84 -17.37
C ALA A 57 5.67 0.17 -16.79
N LEU A 58 5.13 0.70 -15.70
CA LEU A 58 3.91 0.21 -15.05
C LEU A 58 2.67 0.32 -15.93
N LYS A 59 2.64 1.21 -16.94
CA LYS A 59 1.52 1.24 -17.89
C LYS A 59 1.39 -0.05 -18.71
N ILE A 60 2.52 -0.73 -18.94
CA ILE A 60 2.61 -1.89 -19.83
C ILE A 60 2.80 -3.16 -19.01
N ASN A 61 3.67 -3.12 -18.00
CA ASN A 61 3.96 -4.26 -17.16
C ASN A 61 2.74 -4.63 -16.31
N ASN A 62 2.27 -5.86 -16.46
CA ASN A 62 1.11 -6.43 -15.76
C ASN A 62 1.50 -7.61 -14.86
N MET A 63 2.77 -7.70 -14.47
CA MET A 63 3.33 -8.80 -13.68
C MET A 63 3.84 -8.34 -12.31
N LEU A 64 4.37 -7.12 -12.22
CA LEU A 64 4.94 -6.59 -10.99
C LEU A 64 3.84 -6.38 -9.94
N VAL A 65 4.05 -6.98 -8.77
CA VAL A 65 3.14 -6.94 -7.62
C VAL A 65 3.70 -6.05 -6.51
N HIS A 66 5.02 -6.02 -6.32
CA HIS A 66 5.70 -5.26 -5.28
C HIS A 66 6.81 -4.40 -5.88
N LEU A 67 6.75 -3.10 -5.62
CA LEU A 67 7.80 -2.15 -6.00
C LEU A 67 8.25 -1.37 -4.76
N ASP A 68 9.52 -1.53 -4.40
CA ASP A 68 10.16 -0.69 -3.38
C ASP A 68 11.09 0.33 -4.05
N ILE A 69 10.76 1.61 -3.89
CA ILE A 69 11.54 2.76 -4.35
C ILE A 69 11.79 3.74 -3.19
N SER A 70 11.89 3.25 -1.96
CA SER A 70 12.24 4.07 -0.80
C SER A 70 13.65 4.66 -0.89
N ASN A 71 13.88 5.82 -0.26
CA ASN A 71 15.20 6.49 -0.22
C ASN A 71 15.79 6.80 -1.61
N ASN A 72 15.02 7.43 -2.50
CA ASN A 72 15.40 7.61 -3.91
C ASN A 72 15.31 9.04 -4.45
N GLN A 73 15.15 10.03 -3.57
CA GLN A 73 15.07 11.45 -3.95
C GLN A 73 13.93 11.75 -4.95
N ILE A 74 12.79 11.05 -4.82
CA ILE A 74 11.58 11.26 -5.62
C ILE A 74 10.71 12.30 -4.92
N ASN A 75 10.55 13.48 -5.50
CA ASN A 75 9.68 14.51 -4.93
C ASN A 75 8.24 14.42 -5.48
N ASN A 76 7.39 15.40 -5.14
CA ASN A 76 5.99 15.45 -5.60
C ASN A 76 5.84 15.35 -7.12
N GLU A 77 6.75 15.93 -7.91
CA GLU A 77 6.70 15.81 -9.37
C GLU A 77 6.99 14.39 -9.83
N GLY A 78 8.02 13.75 -9.25
CA GLY A 78 8.34 12.36 -9.53
C GLY A 78 7.18 11.43 -9.16
N ALA A 79 6.54 11.66 -8.01
CA ALA A 79 5.36 10.93 -7.58
C ALA A 79 4.20 11.09 -8.59
N LYS A 80 3.91 12.31 -9.05
CA LYS A 80 2.89 12.57 -10.08
C LYS A 80 3.20 11.87 -11.40
N LYS A 81 4.47 11.76 -11.80
CA LYS A 81 4.88 11.02 -13.00
C LYS A 81 4.63 9.51 -12.83
N LEU A 82 4.97 8.95 -11.66
CA LEU A 82 4.66 7.56 -11.32
C LEU A 82 3.14 7.29 -11.31
N CYS A 83 2.34 8.22 -10.78
CA CYS A 83 0.88 8.13 -10.71
C CYS A 83 0.21 7.91 -12.08
N ARG A 84 0.82 8.40 -13.18
CA ARG A 84 0.30 8.15 -14.53
C ARG A 84 0.32 6.67 -14.92
N GLY A 85 1.27 5.92 -14.38
CA GLY A 85 1.31 4.45 -14.50
C GLY A 85 0.28 3.78 -13.62
N LEU A 86 0.19 4.19 -12.35
CA LEU A 86 -0.76 3.64 -11.38
C LEU A 86 -2.23 3.84 -11.78
N GLN A 87 -2.55 4.91 -12.53
CA GLN A 87 -3.89 5.17 -13.04
C GLN A 87 -4.40 4.12 -14.05
N VAL A 88 -3.52 3.31 -14.62
CA VAL A 88 -3.88 2.26 -15.60
C VAL A 88 -3.42 0.87 -15.18
N ASN A 89 -2.41 0.78 -14.30
CA ASN A 89 -1.88 -0.49 -13.82
C ASN A 89 -2.87 -1.16 -12.84
N GLY A 90 -3.33 -2.35 -13.17
CA GLY A 90 -4.23 -3.14 -12.32
C GLY A 90 -3.57 -4.32 -11.62
N LYS A 91 -2.23 -4.34 -11.48
CA LYS A 91 -1.51 -5.49 -10.90
C LYS A 91 -0.69 -5.15 -9.65
N LEU A 92 -0.11 -3.96 -9.60
CA LEU A 92 0.74 -3.55 -8.51
C LEU A 92 -0.10 -3.45 -7.22
N LYS A 93 0.34 -4.17 -6.18
CA LYS A 93 -0.32 -4.25 -4.88
C LYS A 93 0.40 -3.45 -3.82
N ILE A 94 1.73 -3.46 -3.85
CA ILE A 94 2.55 -2.84 -2.82
C ILE A 94 3.49 -1.84 -3.47
N LEU A 95 3.40 -0.58 -3.03
CA LEU A 95 4.28 0.49 -3.43
C LEU A 95 4.93 1.13 -2.20
N LYS A 96 6.24 0.95 -2.04
CA LYS A 96 7.01 1.58 -0.97
C LYS A 96 7.77 2.78 -1.51
N MET A 97 7.53 3.93 -0.90
CA MET A 97 8.13 5.22 -1.25
C MET A 97 8.62 5.99 -0.02
N ALA A 98 8.73 5.34 1.14
CA ALA A 98 9.23 5.97 2.37
C ALA A 98 10.62 6.62 2.17
N ASN A 99 10.89 7.65 2.95
CA ASN A 99 12.12 8.46 2.94
C ASN A 99 12.44 9.08 1.56
N ASN A 100 11.40 9.43 0.81
CA ASN A 100 11.50 10.32 -0.34
C ASN A 100 11.02 11.72 0.06
N PRO A 101 11.51 12.80 -0.58
CA PRO A 101 11.12 14.19 -0.30
C PRO A 101 9.70 14.51 -0.83
N LEU A 102 8.72 13.73 -0.37
CA LEU A 102 7.31 13.88 -0.65
C LEU A 102 6.67 14.77 0.42
N THR A 103 5.73 15.59 0.01
CA THR A 103 4.81 16.29 0.92
C THR A 103 3.42 15.69 0.81
N VAL A 104 2.46 16.22 1.59
CA VAL A 104 1.04 15.85 1.48
C VAL A 104 0.50 15.97 0.06
N GLU A 105 1.07 16.84 -0.78
CA GLU A 105 0.71 16.97 -2.19
C GLU A 105 1.04 15.68 -2.98
N GLY A 106 2.25 15.14 -2.79
CA GLY A 106 2.66 13.87 -3.40
C GLY A 106 1.82 12.70 -2.89
N ALA A 107 1.57 12.66 -1.58
CA ALA A 107 0.68 11.67 -0.96
C ALA A 107 -0.73 11.71 -1.56
N THR A 108 -1.30 12.92 -1.68
CA THR A 108 -2.62 13.16 -2.28
C THR A 108 -2.67 12.69 -3.72
N ALA A 109 -1.61 12.92 -4.49
CA ALA A 109 -1.53 12.45 -5.88
C ALA A 109 -1.56 10.92 -5.98
N LEU A 110 -0.82 10.22 -5.11
CA LEU A 110 -0.80 8.75 -5.05
C LEU A 110 -2.19 8.18 -4.74
N VAL A 111 -2.84 8.66 -3.67
CA VAL A 111 -4.19 8.21 -3.29
C VAL A 111 -5.23 8.53 -4.37
N THR A 112 -5.15 9.72 -4.98
CA THR A 112 -6.01 10.10 -6.09
C THR A 112 -5.79 9.23 -7.32
N SER A 113 -4.56 8.77 -7.57
CA SER A 113 -4.25 7.89 -8.70
C SER A 113 -4.93 6.53 -8.56
N VAL A 114 -4.97 5.97 -7.35
CA VAL A 114 -5.71 4.74 -7.03
C VAL A 114 -7.20 4.98 -7.24
N ARG A 115 -7.77 6.07 -6.71
CA ARG A 115 -9.20 6.41 -6.88
C ARG A 115 -9.62 6.49 -8.35
N LYS A 116 -8.74 6.97 -9.23
CA LYS A 116 -9.01 7.12 -10.66
C LYS A 116 -8.93 5.80 -11.44
N ASN A 117 -8.43 4.73 -10.81
CA ASN A 117 -8.25 3.44 -11.45
C ASN A 117 -9.15 2.38 -10.79
N PRO A 118 -10.34 2.09 -11.37
CA PRO A 118 -11.26 1.10 -10.81
C PRO A 118 -10.70 -0.34 -10.82
N LYS A 119 -9.65 -0.60 -11.62
CA LYS A 119 -8.97 -1.90 -11.68
C LYS A 119 -7.75 -1.99 -10.74
N SER A 120 -7.45 -0.93 -10.00
CA SER A 120 -6.32 -0.91 -9.08
C SER A 120 -6.44 -2.02 -8.05
N MET A 121 -5.39 -2.83 -7.93
CA MET A 121 -5.22 -3.84 -6.88
C MET A 121 -4.31 -3.32 -5.75
N MET A 122 -4.12 -2.01 -5.63
CA MET A 122 -3.24 -1.43 -4.61
C MET A 122 -3.76 -1.77 -3.21
N GLU A 123 -2.93 -2.45 -2.43
CA GLU A 123 -3.17 -2.89 -1.06
C GLU A 123 -2.33 -2.07 -0.06
N GLU A 124 -1.13 -1.61 -0.43
CA GLU A 124 -0.27 -0.81 0.45
C GLU A 124 0.47 0.30 -0.31
N ILE A 125 0.34 1.53 0.17
CA ILE A 125 1.23 2.64 -0.17
C ILE A 125 1.98 3.06 1.09
N ASN A 126 3.30 2.86 1.10
CA ASN A 126 4.13 3.24 2.22
C ASN A 126 4.87 4.57 1.96
N ILE A 127 4.45 5.60 2.67
CA ILE A 127 4.99 6.97 2.68
C ILE A 127 5.18 7.44 4.14
N SER A 128 5.68 6.56 5.00
CA SER A 128 5.70 6.74 6.47
C SER A 128 6.42 8.00 6.98
N ASN A 129 7.22 8.66 6.15
CA ASN A 129 7.91 9.92 6.48
C ASN A 129 7.12 11.18 6.09
N VAL A 130 5.95 11.05 5.46
CA VAL A 130 5.17 12.17 4.95
C VAL A 130 4.19 12.64 6.01
N LEU A 131 4.33 13.89 6.44
CA LEU A 131 3.33 14.61 7.22
C LEU A 131 2.09 14.86 6.36
N VAL A 132 0.92 14.46 6.83
CA VAL A 132 -0.36 14.62 6.13
C VAL A 132 -1.30 15.54 6.90
N ASN A 133 -2.37 16.03 6.29
CA ASN A 133 -3.34 16.91 6.97
C ASN A 133 -4.76 16.30 6.96
N LYS A 134 -5.70 16.95 7.66
CA LYS A 134 -7.10 16.48 7.75
C LYS A 134 -7.79 16.32 6.38
N THR A 135 -7.41 17.14 5.40
CA THR A 135 -7.95 17.05 4.03
C THR A 135 -7.50 15.76 3.35
N PHE A 136 -6.23 15.38 3.51
CA PHE A 136 -5.72 14.10 3.04
C PHE A 136 -6.44 12.92 3.69
N ILE A 137 -6.69 12.97 5.02
CA ILE A 137 -7.39 11.91 5.73
C ILE A 137 -8.81 11.69 5.17
N LYS A 138 -9.57 12.78 4.95
CA LYS A 138 -10.90 12.73 4.33
C LYS A 138 -10.88 12.16 2.92
N LEU A 139 -9.86 12.54 2.12
CA LEU A 139 -9.69 11.98 0.79
C LEU A 139 -9.42 10.47 0.87
N LEU A 140 -8.53 10.04 1.76
CA LEU A 140 -8.21 8.62 1.93
C LEU A 140 -9.43 7.82 2.38
N ASP A 141 -10.26 8.34 3.29
CA ASP A 141 -11.53 7.70 3.69
C ASP A 141 -12.45 7.47 2.48
N LEU A 142 -12.60 8.49 1.62
CA LEU A 142 -13.40 8.37 0.41
C LEU A 142 -12.81 7.34 -0.57
N VAL A 143 -11.48 7.23 -0.68
CA VAL A 143 -10.85 6.22 -1.54
C VAL A 143 -11.02 4.82 -0.98
N CYS A 144 -10.91 4.63 0.33
CA CYS A 144 -11.11 3.32 0.97
C CYS A 144 -12.55 2.81 0.84
N GLN A 145 -13.54 3.68 0.60
CA GLN A 145 -14.91 3.24 0.27
C GLN A 145 -14.97 2.49 -1.07
N THR A 146 -14.14 2.87 -2.05
CA THR A 146 -14.09 2.21 -3.37
C THR A 146 -12.96 1.19 -3.49
N HIS A 147 -11.89 1.35 -2.70
CA HIS A 147 -10.74 0.46 -2.61
C HIS A 147 -10.49 0.06 -1.15
N PRO A 148 -11.33 -0.82 -0.57
CA PRO A 148 -11.28 -1.13 0.86
C PRO A 148 -10.06 -1.96 1.27
N GLU A 149 -9.32 -2.50 0.30
CA GLU A 149 -8.06 -3.22 0.56
C GLU A 149 -6.87 -2.27 0.76
N LEU A 150 -6.98 -1.00 0.32
CA LEU A 150 -5.90 -0.03 0.36
C LEU A 150 -5.56 0.40 1.79
N ASP A 151 -4.30 0.22 2.17
CA ASP A 151 -3.65 0.92 3.27
C ASP A 151 -2.74 2.03 2.78
N VAL A 152 -2.66 3.12 3.55
CA VAL A 152 -1.61 4.10 3.36
C VAL A 152 -0.92 4.35 4.68
N ILE A 153 0.36 3.99 4.74
CA ILE A 153 1.23 4.22 5.89
C ILE A 153 1.85 5.61 5.69
N TYR A 154 1.50 6.56 6.56
CA TYR A 154 2.00 7.93 6.54
C TYR A 154 2.57 8.32 7.91
N GLY A 155 3.20 9.49 7.99
CA GLY A 155 3.77 10.03 9.23
C GLY A 155 2.71 10.64 10.14
N GLU A 156 3.03 11.78 10.75
CA GLU A 156 2.08 12.48 11.62
C GLU A 156 0.97 13.21 10.83
N VAL A 157 -0.10 13.58 11.53
CA VAL A 157 -1.19 14.40 10.99
C VAL A 157 -1.05 15.84 11.48
N GLU A 158 -0.80 16.77 10.57
CA GLU A 158 -0.66 18.20 10.80
C GLU A 158 -1.90 18.79 11.49
N GLY A 159 -1.66 19.64 12.49
CA GLY A 159 -2.72 20.28 13.28
C GLY A 159 -3.36 19.37 14.34
N CYS A 160 -2.89 18.14 14.51
CA CYS A 160 -3.14 17.36 15.72
C CYS A 160 -2.09 17.71 16.77
N ILE A 161 -2.30 18.79 17.54
CA ILE A 161 -1.63 18.94 18.83
C ILE A 161 -2.00 17.70 19.63
N ALA A 162 -1.02 16.97 20.17
CA ALA A 162 -1.23 15.81 21.02
C ALA A 162 -2.14 16.19 22.21
N LYS A 163 -3.46 16.13 22.00
CA LYS A 163 -4.39 15.91 23.09
C LYS A 163 -3.95 14.58 23.67
N ILE A 164 -3.61 14.59 24.96
CA ILE A 164 -3.42 13.43 25.85
C ILE A 164 -3.98 12.19 25.16
N PRO A 165 -3.17 11.15 24.88
CA PRO A 165 -3.60 10.04 24.05
C PRO A 165 -4.92 9.56 24.62
N LYS A 166 -6.03 9.86 23.91
CA LYS A 166 -7.30 9.23 24.24
C LYS A 166 -6.96 7.77 24.17
N GLN A 167 -7.04 7.07 25.30
CA GLN A 167 -7.01 5.62 25.32
C GLN A 167 -8.13 5.19 24.39
N HIS A 168 -7.81 5.01 23.11
CA HIS A 168 -8.72 4.39 22.19
C HIS A 168 -8.77 2.93 22.64
N PRO A 169 -9.97 2.40 22.95
CA PRO A 169 -10.09 1.04 23.40
C PRO A 169 -9.40 0.12 22.38
N ASN A 170 -8.63 -0.85 22.88
CA ASN A 170 -7.87 -1.77 22.05
C ASN A 170 -8.78 -2.30 20.93
N PRO A 171 -8.41 -2.16 19.64
CA PRO A 171 -9.26 -2.57 18.52
C PRO A 171 -9.76 -4.01 18.64
N MET A 172 -8.93 -4.91 19.18
CA MET A 172 -9.32 -6.30 19.43
C MET A 172 -10.42 -6.42 20.50
N LYS A 173 -10.38 -5.59 21.55
CA LYS A 173 -11.44 -5.55 22.57
C LYS A 173 -12.73 -4.98 22.01
N VAL A 174 -12.66 -3.93 21.20
CA VAL A 174 -13.84 -3.34 20.53
C VAL A 174 -14.51 -4.39 19.64
N LEU A 175 -13.72 -5.11 18.83
CA LEU A 175 -14.23 -6.22 18.02
C LEU A 175 -14.86 -7.31 18.89
N GLN A 176 -14.18 -7.75 19.96
CA GLN A 176 -14.69 -8.77 20.88
C GLN A 176 -16.01 -8.35 21.55
N SER A 177 -16.12 -7.09 22.00
CA SER A 177 -17.35 -6.55 22.58
C SER A 177 -18.50 -6.55 21.59
N TYR A 178 -18.26 -6.06 20.36
CA TYR A 178 -19.26 -6.08 19.29
C TYR A 178 -19.75 -7.50 18.99
N LEU A 179 -18.83 -8.46 18.82
CA LEU A 179 -19.22 -9.84 18.54
C LEU A 179 -20.04 -10.45 19.69
N LYS A 180 -19.67 -10.15 20.94
CA LYS A 180 -20.43 -10.59 22.12
C LYS A 180 -21.85 -10.00 22.15
N GLU A 181 -22.01 -8.71 21.86
CA GLU A 181 -23.33 -8.04 21.79
C GLU A 181 -24.24 -8.64 20.72
N HIS A 182 -23.65 -9.15 19.63
CA HIS A 182 -24.38 -9.80 18.54
C HIS A 182 -24.44 -11.34 18.64
N ASN A 183 -24.06 -11.93 19.78
CA ASN A 183 -24.01 -13.38 19.99
C ASN A 183 -23.16 -14.15 18.95
N LEU A 184 -22.14 -13.51 18.40
CA LEU A 184 -21.18 -14.09 17.47
C LEU A 184 -19.90 -14.48 18.20
N ARG A 185 -19.29 -15.61 17.82
CA ARG A 185 -17.95 -15.96 18.30
C ARG A 185 -16.91 -15.33 17.38
N LEU A 186 -15.76 -14.96 17.95
CA LEU A 186 -14.60 -14.50 17.17
C LEU A 186 -14.18 -15.51 16.11
N TRP A 187 -14.28 -16.78 16.48
CA TRP A 187 -14.00 -17.89 15.59
C TRP A 187 -14.95 -17.93 14.37
N ASP A 188 -16.25 -17.72 14.57
CA ASP A 188 -17.24 -17.68 13.49
C ASP A 188 -17.06 -16.47 12.56
N PHE A 189 -16.64 -15.34 13.13
CA PHE A 189 -16.33 -14.12 12.38
C PHE A 189 -15.20 -14.35 11.37
N PHE A 190 -14.08 -14.91 11.81
CA PHE A 190 -12.96 -15.17 10.91
C PHE A 190 -13.28 -16.29 9.90
N ARG A 191 -13.99 -17.36 10.30
CA ARG A 191 -14.47 -18.40 9.36
C ARG A 191 -15.32 -17.81 8.23
N ASN A 192 -16.11 -16.78 8.51
CA ASN A 192 -16.94 -16.12 7.50
C ASN A 192 -16.11 -15.34 6.45
N ILE A 193 -14.90 -14.92 6.80
CA ILE A 193 -13.99 -14.22 5.89
C ILE A 193 -13.07 -15.20 5.16
N ASP A 194 -12.65 -16.26 5.86
CA ASP A 194 -11.81 -17.34 5.34
C ASP A 194 -12.56 -18.23 4.35
N ARG A 195 -12.44 -17.87 3.07
CA ARG A 195 -13.09 -18.58 1.97
C ARG A 195 -12.53 -19.97 1.74
N ASP A 196 -11.27 -20.20 2.10
CA ASP A 196 -10.54 -21.43 1.81
C ASP A 196 -10.55 -22.41 2.99
N GLY A 197 -10.97 -21.95 4.18
CA GLY A 197 -11.02 -22.75 5.41
C GLY A 197 -9.65 -23.18 5.92
N ASN A 198 -8.58 -22.50 5.48
CA ASN A 198 -7.19 -22.84 5.78
C ASN A 198 -6.62 -22.08 6.99
N MET A 199 -7.49 -21.35 7.72
CA MET A 199 -7.15 -20.49 8.85
C MET A 199 -6.23 -19.32 8.47
N LYS A 200 -6.20 -18.93 7.19
CA LYS A 200 -5.36 -17.86 6.64
C LYS A 200 -6.20 -16.88 5.86
N ILE A 201 -6.34 -15.66 6.38
CA ILE A 201 -7.09 -14.60 5.71
C ILE A 201 -6.09 -13.60 5.14
N PRO A 202 -6.08 -13.33 3.83
CA PRO A 202 -5.31 -12.23 3.28
C PRO A 202 -5.69 -10.91 3.98
N VAL A 203 -4.71 -10.11 4.40
CA VAL A 203 -4.93 -8.82 5.10
C VAL A 203 -5.88 -7.93 4.30
N ALA A 204 -5.73 -7.94 2.98
CA ALA A 204 -6.60 -7.25 2.04
C ALA A 204 -8.08 -7.68 2.17
N ALA A 205 -8.33 -8.99 2.22
CA ALA A 205 -9.67 -9.54 2.42
C ALA A 205 -10.24 -9.20 3.82
N PHE A 206 -9.38 -9.23 4.84
CA PHE A 206 -9.76 -8.83 6.20
C PHE A 206 -10.17 -7.35 6.27
N ARG A 207 -9.39 -6.43 5.69
CA ARG A 207 -9.73 -5.01 5.60
C ARG A 207 -11.04 -4.77 4.88
N ARG A 208 -11.23 -5.46 3.74
CA ARG A 208 -12.49 -5.41 3.00
C ARG A 208 -13.68 -5.83 3.85
N ALA A 209 -13.57 -6.94 4.57
CA ALA A 209 -14.64 -7.39 5.45
C ALA A 209 -14.94 -6.35 6.55
N MET A 210 -13.92 -5.79 7.19
CA MET A 210 -14.09 -4.78 8.25
C MET A 210 -14.73 -3.48 7.76
N ILE A 211 -14.34 -2.99 6.57
CA ILE A 211 -14.88 -1.73 6.01
C ILE A 211 -16.30 -1.94 5.45
N GLN A 212 -16.59 -3.09 4.85
CA GLN A 212 -17.90 -3.37 4.25
C GLN A 212 -18.94 -3.82 5.26
N GLN A 213 -18.53 -4.48 6.36
CA GLN A 213 -19.44 -4.82 7.46
C GLN A 213 -19.61 -3.58 8.35
N SER A 214 -20.43 -2.64 7.87
CA SER A 214 -20.70 -1.30 8.43
C SER A 214 -21.10 -1.25 9.91
N ASN A 215 -21.35 -2.39 10.54
CA ASN A 215 -21.82 -2.48 11.92
C ASN A 215 -20.68 -2.59 12.94
N ILE A 216 -19.47 -2.97 12.51
CA ILE A 216 -18.33 -3.08 13.43
C ILE A 216 -17.85 -1.67 13.79
N PRO A 217 -17.83 -1.27 15.07
CA PRO A 217 -17.51 0.10 15.49
C PRO A 217 -15.99 0.34 15.54
N LEU A 218 -15.30 0.05 14.43
CA LEU A 218 -13.87 0.29 14.26
C LEU A 218 -13.64 1.32 13.15
N ASP A 219 -12.87 2.36 13.45
CA ASP A 219 -12.41 3.29 12.41
C ASP A 219 -11.23 2.73 11.61
N ARG A 220 -10.86 3.42 10.52
CA ARG A 220 -9.76 3.01 9.63
C ARG A 220 -8.42 2.87 10.37
N VAL A 221 -8.14 3.73 11.35
CA VAL A 221 -6.89 3.69 12.12
C VAL A 221 -6.88 2.46 13.01
N GLN A 222 -7.98 2.19 13.71
CA GLN A 222 -8.14 1.00 14.53
C GLN A 222 -8.09 -0.29 13.72
N ILE A 223 -8.63 -0.31 12.49
CA ILE A 223 -8.49 -1.44 11.57
C ILE A 223 -7.02 -1.66 11.20
N GLY A 224 -6.27 -0.59 10.88
CA GLY A 224 -4.84 -0.68 10.60
C GLY A 224 -4.04 -1.21 11.80
N GLU A 225 -4.33 -0.73 13.01
CA GLU A 225 -3.74 -1.24 14.25
C GLU A 225 -4.08 -2.71 14.51
N LEU A 226 -5.33 -3.10 14.25
CA LEU A 226 -5.78 -4.48 14.41
C LEU A 226 -5.05 -5.40 13.43
N VAL A 227 -4.93 -4.99 12.17
CA VAL A 227 -4.14 -5.69 11.15
C VAL A 227 -2.70 -5.85 11.61
N HIS A 228 -2.06 -4.78 12.11
CA HIS A 228 -0.68 -4.87 12.61
C HIS A 228 -0.54 -5.82 13.82
N LYS A 229 -1.58 -5.96 14.65
CA LYS A 229 -1.57 -6.90 15.77
C LYS A 229 -1.77 -8.35 15.34
N LEU A 230 -2.55 -8.57 14.28
CA LEU A 230 -2.90 -9.88 13.74
C LEU A 230 -1.83 -10.41 12.77
N ASP A 231 -1.22 -9.54 11.96
CA ASP A 231 -0.10 -9.83 11.06
C ASP A 231 1.18 -9.14 11.54
N ARG A 232 1.66 -9.53 12.72
CA ARG A 232 2.86 -8.91 13.34
C ARG A 232 4.10 -9.00 12.46
N ASN A 233 4.20 -10.08 11.70
CA ASN A 233 5.34 -10.38 10.84
C ASN A 233 5.21 -9.76 9.45
N ARG A 234 4.12 -9.03 9.16
CA ARG A 234 3.84 -8.41 7.85
C ARG A 234 3.91 -9.39 6.69
N THR A 235 3.39 -10.58 6.92
CA THR A 235 3.28 -11.67 5.94
C THR A 235 2.24 -11.37 4.85
N GLY A 236 1.36 -10.39 5.08
CA GLY A 236 0.20 -10.10 4.26
C GLY A 236 -1.00 -11.01 4.58
N VAL A 237 -0.90 -11.81 5.64
CA VAL A 237 -1.90 -12.82 6.03
C VAL A 237 -2.17 -12.71 7.54
N VAL A 238 -3.44 -12.84 7.90
CA VAL A 238 -3.92 -12.98 9.28
C VAL A 238 -4.15 -14.46 9.55
N ASP A 239 -3.34 -15.02 10.45
CA ASP A 239 -3.55 -16.35 11.04
C ASP A 239 -4.46 -16.20 12.28
N TYR A 240 -5.50 -17.03 12.42
CA TYR A 240 -6.51 -16.89 13.48
C TYR A 240 -6.99 -18.22 14.08
#